data_AF-A0A7X8WEG8-F1
#
_entry.id   AF-A0A7X8WEG8-F1
#
_cell.length_a   1.000
_cell.length_b   1.000
_cell.length_c   1.000
_cell.angle_alpha   90.00
_cell.angle_beta   90.00
_cell.angle_gamma   90.00
#
_symmetry.space_group_name_H-M   'P 1'
#
loop_
_entity.id
_entity.type
_entity.pdbx_description
1 polymer ?
#
loop_
_entity_poly.entity_id
_entity_poly.type
_entity_poly.pdbx_seq_one_letter_code
_entity_poly.pdbx_strand_id
1 'polypeptide(L)'
;MKEEIKASQLWKNFTERYEKLDDREILFNALEVEKIAEKALLYLFVEQNLIPEDLLLRIVGLLKLDVSYMSKILTDNKRPVSFAQPLLF
;
A
#
# COMPACT_ATOMS: atom_id res chain seq x y z
N MET A 1 -5.40 -13.36 -6.64
CA MET A 1 -4.74 -12.03 -6.69
C MET A 1 -5.10 -11.20 -7.93
N LYS A 2 -4.87 -11.63 -9.20
CA LYS A 2 -5.20 -10.80 -10.40
C LYS A 2 -6.69 -10.44 -10.58
N GLU A 3 -7.62 -11.22 -10.02
CA GLU A 3 -9.06 -10.88 -10.09
C GLU A 3 -9.49 -9.88 -9.01
N GLU A 4 -8.83 -9.90 -7.85
CA GLU A 4 -9.13 -8.98 -6.73
C GLU A 4 -8.69 -7.54 -7.05
N ILE A 5 -7.57 -7.36 -7.78
CA ILE A 5 -7.10 -6.02 -8.12
C ILE A 5 -8.11 -5.26 -8.98
N LYS A 6 -8.81 -5.94 -9.90
CA LYS A 6 -9.83 -5.32 -10.77
C LYS A 6 -11.05 -4.78 -9.99
N ALA A 7 -11.32 -5.36 -8.83
CA ALA A 7 -12.38 -4.89 -7.94
C ALA A 7 -11.92 -3.79 -6.98
N SER A 8 -10.61 -3.53 -6.89
CA SER A 8 -10.02 -2.57 -5.96
C SER A 8 -10.32 -1.11 -6.33
N GLN A 9 -10.23 -0.23 -5.32
CA GLN A 9 -10.32 1.22 -5.56
C GLN A 9 -9.14 1.75 -6.39
N LEU A 10 -7.98 1.09 -6.30
CA LEU A 10 -6.81 1.45 -7.10
C LEU A 10 -7.07 1.24 -8.59
N TRP A 11 -7.67 0.11 -8.96
CA TRP A 11 -8.04 -0.16 -10.36
C TRP A 11 -9.04 0.85 -10.90
N LYS A 12 -10.09 1.17 -10.12
CA LYS A 12 -11.07 2.20 -10.49
C LYS A 12 -10.39 3.54 -10.78
N ASN A 13 -9.51 3.97 -9.87
CA ASN A 13 -8.77 5.22 -10.05
C ASN A 13 -7.89 5.22 -11.31
N PHE A 14 -7.24 4.09 -11.59
CA PHE A 14 -6.44 3.92 -12.81
C PHE A 14 -7.30 3.98 -14.08
N THR A 15 -8.44 3.29 -14.10
CA THR A 15 -9.38 3.34 -15.24
C THR A 15 -9.96 4.73 -15.46
N GLU A 16 -10.23 5.50 -14.40
CA GLU A 16 -10.75 6.86 -14.56
C GLU A 16 -9.72 7.81 -15.19
N ARG A 17 -8.43 7.62 -14.90
CA ARG A 17 -7.36 8.55 -15.27
C ARG A 17 -6.63 8.18 -16.55
N TYR A 18 -6.41 6.88 -16.76
CA TYR A 18 -5.43 6.39 -17.73
C TYR A 18 -6.03 5.52 -18.84
N GLU A 19 -7.31 5.14 -18.75
CA GLU A 19 -7.96 4.24 -19.72
C GLU A 19 -7.96 4.78 -21.16
N LYS A 20 -8.02 6.10 -21.34
CA LYS A 20 -8.12 6.76 -22.64
C LYS A 20 -6.76 7.24 -23.19
N LEU A 21 -5.67 6.93 -22.51
CA LEU A 21 -4.34 7.32 -22.96
C LEU A 21 -3.76 6.25 -23.88
N ASP A 22 -3.00 6.68 -24.88
CA ASP A 22 -2.36 5.77 -25.84
C ASP A 22 -1.39 4.79 -25.15
N ASP A 23 -0.74 5.23 -24.06
CA ASP A 23 0.21 4.44 -23.28
C ASP A 23 -0.43 3.65 -22.12
N ARG A 24 -1.76 3.43 -22.15
CA ARG A 24 -2.51 2.77 -21.07
C ARG A 24 -1.87 1.47 -20.60
N GLU A 25 -1.50 0.58 -21.52
CA GLU A 25 -0.97 -0.74 -21.16
C GLU A 25 0.30 -0.63 -20.32
N ILE A 26 1.18 0.31 -20.67
CA ILE A 26 2.42 0.59 -19.93
C ILE A 26 2.09 1.10 -18.53
N LEU A 27 1.13 2.02 -18.40
CA LEU A 27 0.72 2.57 -17.11
C LEU A 27 0.08 1.52 -16.21
N PHE A 28 -0.74 0.62 -16.77
CA PHE A 28 -1.42 -0.44 -16.03
C PHE A 28 -0.45 -1.51 -15.49
N ASN A 29 0.77 -1.62 -16.03
CA ASN A 29 1.81 -2.49 -15.47
C ASN A 29 2.14 -2.14 -14.01
N ALA A 30 1.92 -0.90 -13.57
CA ALA A 30 2.07 -0.51 -12.17
C ALA A 30 1.19 -1.35 -11.23
N LEU A 31 0.02 -1.82 -11.71
CA LEU A 31 -0.91 -2.64 -10.93
C LEU A 31 -0.47 -4.11 -10.79
N GLU A 32 0.53 -4.54 -11.55
CA GLU A 32 1.10 -5.88 -11.45
C GLU A 32 2.12 -6.00 -10.31
N VAL A 33 2.50 -4.87 -9.69
CA VAL A 33 3.42 -4.86 -8.55
C VAL A 33 2.76 -5.56 -7.36
N GLU A 34 3.35 -6.68 -6.95
CA GLU A 34 2.93 -7.36 -5.72
C GLU A 34 3.08 -6.43 -4.52
N LYS A 35 2.06 -6.45 -3.65
CA LYS A 35 2.03 -5.69 -2.39
C LYS A 35 2.23 -4.19 -2.61
N ILE A 36 1.64 -3.65 -3.68
CA ILE A 36 1.79 -2.23 -4.05
C ILE A 36 1.29 -1.28 -2.94
N ALA A 37 0.21 -1.64 -2.24
CA ALA A 37 -0.34 -0.84 -1.16
C ALA A 37 0.62 -0.79 0.04
N GLU A 38 1.19 -1.94 0.43
CA GLU A 38 2.21 -2.03 1.48
C GLU A 38 3.45 -1.22 1.13
N LYS A 39 3.97 -1.40 -0.10
CA LYS A 39 5.17 -0.69 -0.58
C LYS A 39 4.96 0.83 -0.60
N ALA A 40 3.82 1.29 -1.12
CA ALA A 40 3.49 2.71 -1.14
C ALA A 40 3.39 3.27 0.29
N LEU A 41 2.74 2.55 1.20
CA LEU A 41 2.58 3.01 2.58
C LEU A 41 3.91 3.03 3.34
N LEU A 42 4.76 2.03 3.13
CA LEU A 42 6.12 2.00 3.68
C LEU A 42 6.99 3.12 3.13
N TYR A 43 6.92 3.42 1.83
CA TYR A 43 7.63 4.55 1.23
C TYR A 43 7.22 5.89 1.89
N LEU A 44 5.92 6.11 2.09
CA LEU A 44 5.43 7.32 2.75
C LEU A 44 5.88 7.43 4.22
N PHE A 45 5.93 6.31 4.93
CA PHE A 45 6.33 6.28 6.35
C PHE A 45 7.85 6.35 6.53
N VAL A 46 8.58 5.42 5.91
CA VAL A 46 10.02 5.21 6.12
C VAL A 46 10.85 6.23 5.36
N GLU A 47 10.60 6.37 4.06
CA GLU A 47 11.47 7.16 3.19
C GLU A 47 11.10 8.65 3.17
N GLN A 48 9.79 8.95 3.12
CA GLN A 48 9.32 10.33 3.03
C GLN A 48 8.97 10.96 4.39
N ASN A 49 8.81 10.14 5.44
CA ASN A 49 8.39 10.58 6.77
C ASN A 49 7.13 11.48 6.75
N LEU A 50 6.20 11.20 5.85
CA LEU A 50 4.98 12.00 5.61
C LEU A 50 3.80 11.59 6.48
N ILE A 51 3.84 10.38 7.03
CA ILE A 51 2.76 9.86 7.88
C ILE A 51 3.32 9.46 9.25
N PRO A 52 2.59 9.76 10.35
CA PRO A 52 2.94 9.26 11.67
C PRO A 52 2.57 7.77 11.81
N GLU A 53 3.11 7.12 12.85
CA GLU A 53 2.95 5.68 13.09
C GLU A 53 1.50 5.28 13.38
N ASP A 54 0.74 6.10 14.08
CA ASP A 54 -0.68 5.86 14.36
C ASP A 54 -1.52 5.85 13.07
N LEU A 55 -1.21 6.74 12.12
CA LEU A 55 -1.86 6.77 10.81
C LEU A 55 -1.48 5.53 9.98
N LEU A 56 -0.20 5.12 10.03
CA LEU A 56 0.26 3.86 9.42
C LEU A 56 -0.57 2.68 9.96
N LEU A 57 -0.66 2.51 11.27
CA LEU A 57 -1.41 1.42 11.92
C LEU A 57 -2.89 1.43 11.51
N ARG A 58 -3.51 2.62 11.47
CA ARG A 58 -4.90 2.78 11.05
C ARG A 58 -5.11 2.35 9.59
N ILE A 59 -4.27 2.80 8.67
CA ILE A 59 -4.39 2.46 7.24
C ILE A 59 -4.16 0.96 7.02
N VAL A 60 -3.17 0.37 7.70
CA VAL A 60 -2.87 -1.06 7.65
C VAL A 60 -4.09 -1.89 8.06
N GLY A 61 -4.76 -1.52 9.15
CA GLY A 61 -5.99 -2.18 9.60
C GLY A 61 -7.16 -1.99 8.64
N LEU A 62 -7.38 -0.77 8.15
CA LEU A 62 -8.47 -0.45 7.21
C LEU A 62 -8.36 -1.22 5.89
N LEU A 63 -7.15 -1.34 5.36
CA LEU A 63 -6.89 -2.01 4.08
C LEU A 63 -6.55 -3.50 4.25
N LYS A 64 -6.50 -4.02 5.49
CA LYS A 64 -6.13 -5.40 5.82
C LYS A 64 -4.81 -5.82 5.15
N LEU A 65 -3.80 -4.96 5.26
CA LEU A 65 -2.49 -5.18 4.61
C LEU A 65 -1.68 -6.30 5.27
N ASP A 66 -0.70 -6.84 4.54
CA ASP A 66 0.20 -7.89 5.03
C ASP A 66 1.21 -7.34 6.06
N VAL A 67 0.82 -7.39 7.33
CA VAL A 67 1.66 -6.96 8.47
C VAL A 67 2.94 -7.78 8.62
N SER A 68 2.97 -9.03 8.15
CA SER A 68 4.16 -9.89 8.24
C SER A 68 5.23 -9.38 7.28
N TYR A 69 4.84 -9.08 6.04
CA TYR A 69 5.70 -8.42 5.07
C TYR A 69 6.17 -7.05 5.58
N MET A 70 5.25 -6.20 6.04
CA MET A 70 5.60 -4.85 6.48
C MET A 70 6.55 -4.85 7.68
N SER A 71 6.33 -5.73 8.67
CA SER A 71 7.20 -5.86 9.84
C SER A 71 8.65 -6.19 9.46
N LYS A 72 8.83 -7.08 8.46
CA LYS A 72 10.16 -7.41 7.94
C LYS A 72 10.85 -6.18 7.36
N ILE A 73 10.17 -5.46 6.46
CA ILE A 73 10.76 -4.28 5.81
C ILE A 73 11.06 -3.17 6.81
N LEU A 74 10.18 -2.95 7.79
CA LEU A 74 10.37 -1.94 8.84
C LEU A 74 11.58 -2.26 9.73
N THR A 75 11.78 -3.54 10.04
CA THR A 75 12.95 -4.01 10.79
C THR A 75 14.24 -3.77 9.99
N ASP A 76 14.24 -4.12 8.70
CA ASP A 76 15.38 -3.91 7.81
C ASP A 76 15.74 -2.41 7.68
N ASN A 77 14.74 -1.53 7.78
CA ASN A 77 14.90 -0.07 7.78
C ASN A 77 15.20 0.54 9.17
N LYS A 78 15.47 -0.29 10.19
CA LYS A 78 15.75 0.14 11.58
C LYS A 78 14.63 1.00 12.21
N ARG A 79 13.39 0.85 11.75
CA ARG A 79 12.20 1.56 12.25
C ARG A 79 11.09 0.55 12.56
N PRO A 80 11.27 -0.35 13.54
CA PRO A 80 10.27 -1.37 13.86
C PRO A 80 8.98 -0.73 14.39
N VAL A 81 7.84 -1.25 13.93
CA VAL A 81 6.49 -0.84 14.38
C VAL A 81 5.76 -2.08 14.87
N SER A 82 5.06 -1.96 15.99
CA SER A 82 4.24 -3.05 16.52
C SER A 82 2.82 -2.99 15.97
N PHE A 83 2.44 -3.99 15.17
CA PHE A 83 1.06 -4.15 14.68
C PHE A 83 0.15 -4.91 15.66
N ALA A 84 0.67 -5.34 16.82
CA ALA A 84 -0.05 -6.19 17.78
C ALA A 84 -1.10 -5.44 18.63
N GLN A 85 -1.10 -4.10 18.62
CA GLN A 85 -2.07 -3.30 19.35
C GLN A 85 -3.07 -2.68 18.37
N PRO A 86 -4.34 -3.10 18.39
CA PRO A 86 -5.41 -2.29 17.83
C PRO A 86 -5.44 -0.99 18.62
N LEU A 87 -5.37 0.15 17.93
CA LEU A 87 -5.71 1.44 18.55
C LEU A 87 -7.10 1.29 19.18
N LEU A 88 -7.17 1.35 20.51
CA LEU A 88 -8.42 1.40 21.26
C LEU A 88 -9.12 2.71 20.87
N PHE A 89 -10.19 2.61 20.09
CA PHE A 89 -11.14 3.71 19.86
C PHE A 89 -12.49 3.30 20.42
#